data_AF-A0A498N2P3-F1
#
_entry.id   AF-A0A498N2P3-F1
#
_cell.length_a   1.000
_cell.length_b   1.000
_cell.length_c   1.000
_cell.angle_alpha   90.00
_cell.angle_beta   90.00
_cell.angle_gamma   90.00
#
_symmetry.space_group_name_H-M   'P 1'
#
loop_
_entity.id
_entity.type
_entity.pdbx_description
1 polymer ?
#
loop_
_entity_poly.entity_id
_entity_poly.type
_entity_poly.pdbx_seq_one_letter_code
_entity_poly.pdbx_strand_id
1 'polypeptide(L)'
;MALLWVNQAKTLKDLHKGGHNSEVLRELCTVSDLTLRATKVTAWSLGCVMSTLVVQECHLWLCLADMRETDKMQFLNSHVSQTGLFGDALENFAQQFSAAQKQTEAVTSCMQLLPPPGRRWQYLCLLVTDGGPLHPPPFPCRIRNSP
;
A
#
# COMPACT_ATOMS: atom_id res chain seq x y z
N MET A 1 31.01 -17.33 -6.50
CA MET A 1 30.88 -16.93 -7.92
C MET A 1 32.19 -16.50 -8.56
N ALA A 2 32.91 -15.50 -8.04
CA ALA A 2 34.15 -14.99 -8.66
C ALA A 2 35.23 -16.07 -8.93
N LEU A 3 35.44 -17.00 -7.99
CA LEU A 3 36.43 -18.09 -8.15
C LEU A 3 36.08 -19.05 -9.28
N LEU A 4 34.79 -19.29 -9.52
CA LEU A 4 34.31 -20.19 -10.57
C LEU A 4 34.53 -19.59 -11.96
N TRP A 5 34.23 -18.29 -12.13
CA TRP A 5 34.50 -17.56 -13.37
C TRP A 5 35.98 -17.51 -13.71
N VAL A 6 36.83 -17.26 -12.70
CA VAL A 6 38.30 -17.28 -12.87
C VAL A 6 38.78 -18.67 -13.27
N ASN A 7 38.21 -19.71 -12.68
CA ASN A 7 38.55 -21.08 -13.04
C ASN A 7 38.11 -21.40 -14.48
N GLN A 8 36.85 -21.11 -14.84
CA GLN A 8 36.32 -21.30 -16.18
C GLN A 8 37.13 -20.57 -17.26
N ALA A 9 37.52 -19.32 -17.00
CA ALA A 9 38.33 -18.52 -17.94
C ALA A 9 39.73 -19.13 -18.17
N LYS A 10 40.32 -19.74 -17.13
CA LYS A 10 41.60 -20.46 -17.27
C LYS A 10 41.43 -21.73 -18.09
N THR A 11 40.41 -22.55 -17.80
CA THR A 11 40.14 -23.77 -18.56
C THR A 11 39.85 -23.49 -20.04
N LEU A 12 39.13 -22.41 -20.34
CA LEU A 12 38.85 -21.97 -21.72
C LEU A 12 40.14 -21.56 -22.45
N LYS A 13 41.04 -20.85 -21.76
CA LYS A 13 42.34 -20.43 -22.28
C LYS A 13 43.26 -21.61 -22.56
N ASP A 14 43.22 -22.64 -21.71
CA ASP A 14 44.05 -23.84 -21.85
C ASP A 14 43.51 -24.77 -22.96
N LEU A 15 42.19 -24.88 -23.10
CA LEU A 15 41.54 -25.60 -24.20
C LEU A 15 41.79 -24.94 -25.58
N HIS A 16 41.88 -23.61 -25.63
CA HIS A 16 42.24 -22.92 -26.88
C HIS A 16 43.68 -23.21 -27.32
N LYS A 17 44.57 -23.51 -26.37
CA LYS A 17 46.01 -23.77 -26.62
C LYS A 17 46.32 -25.25 -26.85
N GLY A 18 45.63 -26.16 -26.17
CA GLY A 18 45.75 -27.61 -26.33
C GLY A 18 44.50 -28.16 -27.01
N GLY A 19 44.62 -28.63 -28.26
CA GLY A 19 43.51 -28.98 -29.14
C GLY A 19 42.40 -29.89 -28.56
N HIS A 20 41.26 -29.91 -29.27
CA HIS A 20 39.95 -30.47 -28.94
C HIS A 20 39.92 -31.69 -27.99
N ASN A 21 39.91 -31.43 -26.68
CA ASN A 21 39.56 -32.41 -25.66
C ASN A 21 38.06 -32.38 -25.40
N SER A 22 37.32 -33.31 -26.04
CA SER A 22 35.85 -33.39 -25.95
C SER A 22 35.34 -33.56 -24.52
N GLU A 23 36.12 -34.19 -23.64
CA GLU A 23 35.77 -34.38 -22.22
C GLU A 23 35.78 -33.05 -21.44
N VAL A 24 36.81 -32.21 -21.64
CA VAL A 24 36.94 -30.91 -20.98
C VAL A 24 35.84 -29.94 -21.42
N LEU A 25 35.43 -30.01 -22.68
CA LEU A 25 34.27 -29.24 -23.18
C LEU A 25 32.96 -29.68 -22.52
N ARG A 26 32.76 -30.98 -22.33
CA ARG A 26 31.57 -31.52 -21.66
C ARG A 26 31.50 -31.09 -20.21
N GLU A 27 32.62 -31.16 -19.49
CA GLU A 27 32.72 -30.67 -18.12
C GLU A 27 32.45 -29.16 -18.05
N LEU A 28 33.02 -28.36 -18.96
CA LEU A 28 32.79 -26.93 -19.02
C LEU A 28 31.31 -26.57 -19.25
N CYS A 29 30.63 -27.27 -20.17
CA CYS A 29 29.20 -27.11 -20.40
C CYS A 29 28.38 -27.47 -19.15
N THR A 30 28.74 -28.55 -18.46
CA THR A 30 28.05 -29.00 -17.24
C THR A 30 28.22 -27.98 -16.10
N VAL A 31 29.44 -27.50 -15.88
CA VAL A 31 29.71 -26.45 -14.87
C VAL A 31 28.98 -25.15 -15.21
N SER A 32 28.89 -24.80 -16.49
CA SER A 32 28.16 -23.60 -16.94
C SER A 32 26.66 -23.74 -16.72
N ASP A 33 26.04 -24.88 -17.06
CA ASP A 33 24.62 -25.13 -16.79
C ASP A 33 24.31 -25.05 -15.29
N LEU A 34 25.15 -25.68 -14.44
CA LEU A 34 25.02 -25.59 -12.99
C LEU A 34 25.13 -24.14 -12.49
N THR A 35 26.06 -23.36 -13.04
CA THR A 35 26.24 -21.94 -12.67
C THR A 35 25.03 -21.10 -13.07
N LEU A 36 24.49 -21.33 -14.26
CA LEU A 36 23.30 -20.63 -14.74
C LEU A 36 22.08 -20.97 -13.89
N ARG A 37 21.89 -22.25 -13.52
CA ARG A 37 20.82 -22.67 -12.60
C ARG A 37 20.96 -22.02 -11.23
N ALA A 38 22.17 -22.04 -10.66
CA ALA A 38 22.44 -21.40 -9.38
C ALA A 38 22.15 -19.89 -9.45
N THR A 39 22.58 -19.22 -10.51
CA THR A 39 22.34 -17.78 -10.72
C THR A 39 20.85 -17.48 -10.88
N LYS A 40 20.10 -18.30 -11.61
CA LYS A 40 18.65 -18.17 -11.75
C LYS A 40 17.95 -18.27 -10.40
N VAL A 41 18.30 -19.25 -9.57
CA VAL A 41 17.72 -19.41 -8.23
C VAL A 41 18.09 -18.22 -7.34
N THR A 42 19.33 -17.74 -7.41
CA THR A 42 19.75 -16.54 -6.67
C THR A 42 18.94 -15.31 -7.09
N ALA A 43 18.82 -15.05 -8.39
CA ALA A 43 18.05 -13.91 -8.90
C ALA A 43 16.57 -14.00 -8.49
N TRP A 44 15.98 -15.20 -8.56
CA TRP A 44 14.62 -15.45 -8.08
C TRP A 44 14.48 -15.15 -6.58
N SER A 45 15.36 -15.72 -5.75
CA SER A 45 15.34 -15.51 -4.30
C SER A 45 15.51 -14.03 -3.93
N LEU A 46 16.37 -13.31 -4.63
CA LEU A 46 16.56 -11.88 -4.45
C LEU A 46 15.28 -11.11 -4.81
N GLY A 47 14.63 -11.45 -5.93
CA GLY A 47 13.35 -10.87 -6.31
C GLY A 47 12.27 -11.09 -5.26
N CYS A 48 12.18 -12.30 -4.69
CA CYS A 48 11.28 -12.60 -3.58
C CYS A 48 11.59 -11.73 -2.35
N VAL A 49 12.85 -11.64 -1.93
CA VAL A 49 13.26 -10.82 -0.78
C VAL A 49 12.92 -9.34 -1.01
N MET A 50 13.22 -8.80 -2.19
CA MET A 50 12.88 -7.41 -2.54
C MET A 50 11.38 -7.17 -2.51
N SER A 51 10.58 -8.11 -3.06
CA SER A 51 9.12 -8.03 -3.00
C SER A 51 8.61 -8.04 -1.56
N THR A 52 9.14 -8.91 -0.69
CA THR A 52 8.73 -8.94 0.72
C THR A 52 9.11 -7.67 1.47
N LEU A 53 10.28 -7.09 1.17
CA LEU A 53 10.72 -5.83 1.79
C LEU A 53 9.78 -4.68 1.44
N VAL A 54 9.36 -4.58 0.18
CA VAL A 54 8.39 -3.58 -0.28
C VAL A 54 7.06 -3.72 0.45
N VAL A 55 6.55 -4.94 0.60
CA VAL A 55 5.30 -5.21 1.34
C VAL A 55 5.43 -4.83 2.82
N GLN A 56 6.57 -5.15 3.44
CA GLN A 56 6.84 -4.79 4.83
C GLN A 56 6.89 -3.27 5.03
N GLU A 57 7.56 -2.55 4.14
CA GLU A 57 7.64 -1.09 4.17
C GLU A 57 6.24 -0.47 3.98
N CYS A 58 5.46 -0.96 3.00
CA CYS A 58 4.05 -0.56 2.82
C CYS A 58 3.23 -0.76 4.09
N HIS A 59 3.34 -1.93 4.72
CA HIS A 59 2.62 -2.24 5.95
C HIS A 59 3.03 -1.31 7.09
N LEU A 60 4.33 -1.04 7.26
CA LEU A 60 4.83 -0.12 8.28
C LEU A 60 4.27 1.29 8.08
N TRP A 61 4.32 1.81 6.85
CA TRP A 61 3.75 3.11 6.50
C TRP A 61 2.25 3.19 6.81
N LEU A 62 1.48 2.16 6.46
CA LEU A 62 0.04 2.12 6.76
C LEU A 62 -0.25 1.95 8.26
N CYS A 63 0.60 1.26 9.02
CA CYS A 63 0.48 1.19 10.47
C CYS A 63 0.63 2.57 11.12
N LEU A 64 1.58 3.37 10.64
CA LEU A 64 1.84 4.73 11.13
C LEU A 64 0.83 5.77 10.63
N ALA A 65 0.19 5.50 9.49
CA ALA A 65 -0.84 6.38 8.96
C ALA A 65 -2.11 6.35 9.84
N ASP A 66 -2.58 7.54 10.23
CA ASP A 66 -3.85 7.74 10.92
C ASP A 66 -5.02 7.61 9.93
N MET A 67 -5.28 6.37 9.54
CA MET A 67 -6.27 5.97 8.53
C MET A 67 -7.18 4.89 9.07
N ARG A 68 -8.40 4.77 8.52
CA ARG A 68 -9.30 3.67 8.83
C ARG A 68 -8.77 2.35 8.26
N GLU A 69 -8.98 1.27 9.00
CA GLU A 69 -8.53 -0.08 8.62
C GLU A 69 -9.07 -0.53 7.25
N THR A 70 -10.28 -0.11 6.90
CA THR A 70 -10.90 -0.37 5.59
C THR A 70 -10.07 0.18 4.43
N ASP A 71 -9.46 1.34 4.65
CA ASP A 71 -8.74 2.06 3.60
C ASP A 71 -7.33 1.50 3.50
N LYS A 72 -6.70 1.14 4.63
CA LYS A 72 -5.40 0.44 4.70
C LYS A 72 -5.41 -0.86 3.90
N MET A 73 -6.47 -1.66 4.02
CA MET A 73 -6.62 -2.90 3.26
C MET A 73 -6.67 -2.66 1.75
N GLN A 74 -7.27 -1.56 1.29
CA GLN A 74 -7.32 -1.23 -0.13
C GLN A 74 -5.93 -0.91 -0.69
N PHE A 75 -5.06 -0.29 0.11
CA PHE A 75 -3.67 -0.02 -0.26
C PHE A 75 -2.79 -1.27 -0.28
N LEU A 76 -2.92 -2.16 0.70
CA LEU A 76 -2.16 -3.42 0.74
C LEU A 76 -2.45 -4.33 -0.45
N ASN A 77 -3.67 -4.28 -0.99
CA ASN A 77 -4.08 -5.06 -2.14
C ASN A 77 -3.82 -4.36 -3.48
N SER A 78 -3.33 -3.11 -3.46
CA SER A 78 -3.01 -2.38 -4.69
C SER A 78 -1.73 -2.93 -5.33
N HIS A 79 -1.72 -3.01 -6.65
CA HIS A 79 -0.53 -3.48 -7.38
C HIS A 79 0.61 -2.46 -7.23
N VAL A 80 1.82 -2.96 -6.94
CA VAL A 80 3.04 -2.15 -6.94
C VAL A 80 3.31 -1.68 -8.37
N SER A 81 3.25 -0.36 -8.58
CA SER A 81 3.52 0.27 -9.87
C SER A 81 5.00 0.63 -10.01
N GLN A 82 5.50 0.70 -11.24
CA GLN A 82 6.88 1.16 -11.51
C GLN A 82 7.10 2.62 -11.12
N THR A 83 6.04 3.42 -11.07
CA THR A 83 6.08 4.86 -10.76
C THR A 83 6.06 5.16 -9.25
N GLY A 84 5.68 4.18 -8.41
CA GLY A 84 5.58 4.37 -6.96
C GLY A 84 4.98 3.18 -6.22
N LEU A 85 5.33 3.04 -4.94
CA LEU A 85 5.03 1.89 -4.07
C LEU A 85 3.53 1.53 -4.00
N PHE A 86 2.67 2.55 -4.08
CA PHE A 86 1.21 2.45 -3.98
C PHE A 86 0.48 2.74 -5.30
N GLY A 87 1.22 3.05 -6.38
CA GLY A 87 0.67 3.44 -7.68
C GLY A 87 -0.42 4.51 -7.59
N ASP A 88 -1.44 4.39 -8.43
CA ASP A 88 -2.55 5.33 -8.56
C ASP A 88 -3.49 5.34 -7.34
N ALA A 89 -3.36 4.37 -6.42
CA ALA A 89 -4.17 4.33 -5.20
C ALA A 89 -3.85 5.51 -4.27
N LEU A 90 -2.57 5.93 -4.24
CA LEU A 90 -2.13 7.06 -3.43
C LEU A 90 -2.65 8.40 -3.96
N GLU A 91 -2.65 8.59 -5.28
CA GLU A 91 -3.21 9.80 -5.91
C GLU A 91 -4.70 9.93 -5.65
N ASN A 92 -5.46 8.83 -5.81
CA ASN A 92 -6.89 8.81 -5.51
C ASN A 92 -7.16 9.17 -4.04
N PHE A 93 -6.37 8.63 -3.10
CA PHE A 93 -6.53 8.95 -1.69
C PHE A 93 -6.13 10.39 -1.37
N ALA A 94 -5.04 10.91 -1.93
CA ALA A 94 -4.66 12.31 -1.76
C ALA A 94 -5.78 13.26 -2.24
N GLN A 95 -6.45 12.88 -3.34
CA GLN A 95 -7.58 13.62 -3.89
C GLN A 95 -8.84 13.51 -3.01
N GLN A 96 -9.13 12.33 -2.46
CA GLN A 96 -10.21 12.14 -1.49
C GLN A 96 -9.96 12.88 -0.18
N PHE A 97 -8.72 12.86 0.32
CA PHE A 97 -8.31 13.57 1.52
C PHE A 97 -8.41 15.08 1.31
N SER A 98 -7.96 15.61 0.17
CA SER A 98 -8.13 17.02 -0.18
C SER A 98 -9.60 17.43 -0.25
N ALA A 99 -10.46 16.57 -0.82
CA ALA A 99 -11.90 16.81 -0.86
C ALA A 99 -12.53 16.80 0.54
N ALA A 100 -12.15 15.84 1.39
CA ALA A 100 -12.61 15.74 2.77
C ALA A 100 -12.11 16.91 3.65
N GLN A 101 -10.88 17.38 3.42
CA GLN A 101 -10.33 18.57 4.07
C GLN A 101 -11.14 19.82 3.69
N LYS A 102 -11.41 20.03 2.40
CA LYS A 102 -12.24 21.16 1.94
C LYS A 102 -13.65 21.12 2.53
N GLN A 103 -14.24 19.94 2.65
CA GLN A 103 -15.54 19.75 3.32
C GLN A 103 -15.47 20.12 4.81
N THR A 104 -14.38 19.72 5.50
CA THR A 104 -14.19 20.00 6.93
C THR A 104 -13.94 21.49 7.19
N GLU A 105 -13.18 22.16 6.32
CA GLU A 105 -12.97 23.61 6.36
C GLU A 105 -14.28 24.37 6.10
N ALA A 106 -15.10 23.89 5.14
CA ALA A 106 -16.42 24.46 4.87
C ALA A 106 -17.40 24.28 6.04
N VAL A 107 -17.41 23.10 6.67
CA VAL A 107 -18.22 22.83 7.87
C VAL A 107 -17.76 23.70 9.04
N THR A 108 -16.45 23.83 9.26
CA THR A 108 -15.90 24.69 10.31
C THR A 108 -16.24 26.15 10.08
N SER A 109 -16.18 26.63 8.83
CA SER A 109 -16.60 27.98 8.44
C SER A 109 -18.10 28.21 8.68
N CYS A 110 -18.96 27.26 8.33
CA CYS A 110 -20.40 27.31 8.63
C CYS A 110 -20.69 27.28 10.15
N MET A 111 -19.88 26.56 10.92
CA MET A 111 -20.03 26.45 12.38
C MET A 111 -19.61 27.76 13.09
N GLN A 112 -18.69 28.53 12.51
CA GLN A 112 -18.33 29.88 12.96
C GLN A 112 -19.37 30.94 12.61
N LEU A 113 -20.25 30.68 11.63
CA LEU A 113 -21.39 31.54 11.28
C LEU A 113 -22.64 31.27 12.12
N LEU A 114 -22.63 30.24 12.99
CA LEU A 114 -23.76 29.89 13.84
C LEU A 114 -23.67 30.64 15.18
N PRO A 115 -24.74 31.31 15.66
CA PRO A 115 -24.75 31.98 16.95
C PRO A 115 -24.50 30.98 18.10
N PRO A 116 -23.91 31.41 19.23
CA PRO A 116 -23.48 30.51 20.30
C PRO A 116 -24.63 29.62 20.77
N PRO A 117 -24.41 28.31 20.97
CA PRO A 117 -25.49 27.37 21.22
C PRO A 117 -26.15 27.65 22.56
N GLY A 118 -27.36 28.21 22.52
CA GLY A 118 -28.28 28.21 23.66
C GLY A 118 -28.62 26.77 24.07
N ARG A 119 -29.01 26.57 25.34
CA ARG A 119 -29.21 25.25 26.01
C ARG A 119 -30.03 24.21 25.23
N ARG A 120 -30.80 24.62 24.23
CA ARG A 120 -31.62 23.75 23.37
C ARG A 120 -30.80 22.92 22.37
N TRP A 121 -29.60 23.37 21.99
CA TRP A 121 -28.76 22.69 20.99
C TRP A 121 -27.89 21.55 21.55
N GLN A 122 -27.67 21.53 22.87
CA GLN A 122 -26.91 20.47 23.54
C GLN A 122 -27.61 19.10 23.42
N TYR A 123 -28.94 19.09 23.41
CA TYR A 123 -29.73 17.86 23.22
C TYR A 123 -29.69 17.33 21.79
N LEU A 124 -29.54 18.21 20.78
CA LEU A 124 -29.49 17.77 19.37
C LEU A 124 -28.13 17.19 19.00
N CYS A 125 -27.03 17.71 19.57
CA CYS A 125 -25.70 17.15 19.35
C CYS A 125 -25.55 15.74 19.94
N LEU A 126 -26.19 15.45 21.09
CA LEU A 126 -26.19 14.11 21.69
C LEU A 126 -26.95 13.07 20.84
N LEU A 127 -27.95 13.49 20.07
CA LEU A 127 -28.73 12.62 19.19
C LEU A 127 -28.01 12.25 17.89
N VAL A 128 -27.02 13.04 17.46
CA VAL A 128 -26.24 12.76 16.24
C VAL A 128 -25.06 11.82 16.53
N THR A 129 -24.62 11.73 17.78
CA THR A 129 -23.48 10.88 18.18
C THR A 129 -23.83 9.44 18.52
N ASP A 130 -25.11 9.09 18.72
CA ASP A 130 -25.52 7.73 19.11
C ASP A 130 -26.56 7.20 18.10
N GLY A 131 -26.10 6.39 17.15
CA GLY A 131 -26.90 5.86 16.06
C GLY A 131 -27.92 4.80 16.51
N GLY A 132 -29.11 5.21 16.95
CA GLY A 132 -30.24 4.33 17.29
C GLY A 132 -31.56 4.72 16.58
N PRO A 133 -32.48 3.76 16.31
CA PRO A 133 -33.52 3.89 15.29
C PRO A 133 -34.68 4.83 15.68
N LEU A 134 -35.17 5.53 14.65
CA LEU A 134 -36.26 6.49 14.65
C LEU A 134 -37.57 5.94 15.23
N HIS A 135 -37.95 6.42 16.41
CA HIS A 135 -39.36 6.56 16.78
C HIS A 135 -39.62 8.01 17.19
N PRO A 136 -40.50 8.75 16.49
CA PRO A 136 -40.79 10.13 16.86
C PRO A 136 -41.66 10.15 18.14
N PRO A 137 -41.37 11.01 19.14
CA PRO A 137 -42.33 11.30 20.21
C PRO A 137 -43.45 12.23 19.69
N PRO A 138 -44.65 12.16 20.29
CA PRO A 138 -45.85 12.80 19.77
C PRO A 138 -45.80 14.33 19.94
N PHE A 139 -46.21 15.04 18.89
CA PHE A 139 -46.39 16.49 18.92
C PHE A 139 -47.46 16.91 19.94
N PRO A 140 -47.25 17.97 20.75
CA PRO A 140 -48.36 18.58 21.47
C PRO A 140 -49.14 19.50 20.52
N CYS A 141 -50.34 19.05 20.13
CA CYS A 141 -51.37 19.88 19.51
C CYS A 141 -51.73 21.04 20.44
N ARG A 142 -51.30 22.26 20.11
CA ARG A 142 -51.82 23.48 20.76
C ARG A 142 -52.91 24.08 19.88
N ILE A 143 -54.15 23.77 20.23
CA ILE A 143 -55.37 24.33 19.65
C ILE A 143 -55.35 25.84 19.85
N ARG A 144 -55.42 26.59 18.75
CA ARG A 144 -55.62 28.03 18.69
C ARG A 144 -57.13 28.27 18.81
N ASN A 145 -57.59 28.86 19.91
CA ASN A 145 -58.92 29.45 19.99
C ASN A 145 -58.77 30.98 20.10
N SER A 146 -59.29 31.67 19.09
CA SER A 146 -59.83 33.05 19.14
C SER A 146 -61.34 32.92 18.85
N PRO A 147 -62.20 33.90 19.16
CA PRO A 147 -62.04 35.32 18.89
C PRO A 147 -61.49 36.12 20.06
#